data_AF-A0A1V5ZN61-F1
#
_entry.id   AF-A0A1V5ZN61-F1
#
_cell.length_a   1.000
_cell.length_b   1.000
_cell.length_c   1.000
_cell.angle_alpha   90.00
_cell.angle_beta   90.00
_cell.angle_gamma   90.00
#
_symmetry.space_group_name_H-M   'P 1'
#
loop_
_entity.id
_entity.type
_entity.pdbx_description
1 polymer ?
#
loop_
_entity_poly.entity_id
_entity_poly.type
_entity_poly.pdbx_seq_one_letter_code
_entity_poly.pdbx_strand_id
1 'polypeptide(L)' 'MDKFHTLVNPQRNIPSMITKLTGITNEMVKDAPIISEVVPDFLDFIQDNIVVAHNASFDL' A
#
# COMPACT_ATOMS: atom_id res chain seq x y z
N MET A 1 -10.93 7.53 15.98
CA MET A 1 -10.22 6.34 15.50
C MET A 1 -9.47 6.76 14.27
N ASP A 2 -8.16 6.59 14.30
CA ASP A 2 -7.29 7.03 13.22
C ASP A 2 -7.18 5.93 12.15
N LYS A 3 -6.99 6.35 10.89
CA LYS A 3 -6.87 5.45 9.75
C LYS A 3 -5.75 5.94 8.85
N PHE A 4 -4.78 5.06 8.60
CA PHE A 4 -3.76 5.26 7.58
C PHE A 4 -4.19 4.57 6.27
N HIS A 5 -4.11 5.30 5.16
CA HIS A 5 -4.41 4.75 3.83
C HIS A 5 -3.68 5.56 2.77
N THR A 6 -2.92 4.89 1.91
CA THR A 6 -2.29 5.51 0.74
C THR A 6 -2.23 4.54 -0.42
N LEU A 7 -2.24 5.09 -1.63
CA LEU A 7 -1.77 4.38 -2.81
C LEU A 7 -0.24 4.45 -2.86
N VAL A 8 0.37 3.50 -3.55
CA VAL A 8 1.83 3.44 -3.75
C VAL A 8 2.11 3.28 -5.23
N ASN A 9 3.02 4.09 -5.76
CA ASN A 9 3.55 3.93 -7.10
C ASN A 9 4.49 2.72 -7.14
N PRO A 10 4.15 1.64 -7.87
CA PRO A 10 4.98 0.45 -7.93
C PRO A 10 6.20 0.60 -8.86
N GLN A 11 6.39 1.77 -9.48
CA GLN A 11 7.42 2.09 -10.47
C GLN A 11 7.44 1.14 -11.67
N ARG A 12 6.28 0.55 -11.98
CA ARG A 12 6.05 -0.35 -13.12
C ARG A 12 4.58 -0.32 -13.51
N ASN A 13 4.28 -0.74 -14.74
CA ASN A 13 2.91 -0.83 -15.19
C ASN A 13 2.14 -1.91 -14.41
N ILE A 14 0.95 -1.55 -13.93
CA ILE A 14 -0.05 -2.46 -13.38
C ILE A 14 -0.72 -3.20 -14.54
N PRO A 15 -0.66 -4.55 -14.58
CA PRO A 15 -1.35 -5.34 -15.59
C PRO A 15 -2.88 -5.19 -15.51
N SER A 16 -3.56 -5.27 -16.65
CA SER A 16 -5.03 -5.11 -16.74
C SER A 16 -5.81 -6.08 -15.85
N MET A 17 -5.31 -7.32 -15.67
CA MET A 17 -5.91 -8.29 -14.76
C MET A 17 -5.89 -7.81 -13.31
N ILE A 18 -4.80 -7.19 -12.86
CA ILE A 18 -4.68 -6.64 -11.50
C ILE A 18 -5.63 -5.45 -11.33
N THR A 19 -5.67 -4.54 -12.30
CA THR A 19 -6.65 -3.44 -12.28
C THR A 19 -8.08 -3.95 -12.24
N LYS A 20 -8.43 -5.02 -12.95
CA LYS A 20 -9.76 -5.63 -12.88
C LYS A 20 -10.06 -6.24 -11.50
N LEU A 21 -9.05 -6.79 -10.83
CA LEU A 21 -9.19 -7.44 -9.53
C LEU A 21 -9.27 -6.42 -8.39
N THR A 22 -8.44 -5.38 -8.40
CA THR A 22 -8.28 -4.44 -7.28
C THR A 22 -8.96 -3.09 -7.52
N GLY A 23 -9.28 -2.76 -8.77
CA GLY A 23 -9.75 -1.43 -9.18
C GLY A 23 -8.66 -0.37 -9.29
N ILE A 24 -7.41 -0.69 -8.97
CA ILE A 24 -6.30 0.27 -8.97
C ILE A 24 -5.73 0.40 -10.39
N THR A 25 -5.75 1.61 -10.93
CA THR A 25 -5.27 1.92 -12.29
C THR A 25 -3.86 2.54 -12.27
N ASN A 26 -3.16 2.50 -13.41
CA ASN A 26 -1.86 3.17 -13.56
C ASN A 26 -1.95 4.69 -13.30
N GLU A 27 -3.04 5.33 -13.70
CA GLU A 27 -3.23 6.77 -13.47
C GLU A 27 -3.40 7.11 -11.98
N MET A 28 -4.07 6.24 -11.21
CA MET A 28 -4.24 6.45 -9.76
C MET A 28 -2.93 6.42 -8.99
N VAL A 29 -1.94 5.65 -9.45
CA VAL A 29 -0.67 5.45 -8.75
C VAL A 29 0.48 6.25 -9.35
N LYS A 30 0.28 6.92 -10.48
CA LYS A 30 1.35 7.61 -11.23
C LYS A 30 2.05 8.68 -10.38
N ASP A 31 1.27 9.49 -9.68
CA ASP A 31 1.75 10.59 -8.84
C ASP A 31 1.71 10.22 -7.34
N ALA A 32 1.42 8.95 -7.01
CA ALA A 32 1.48 8.45 -5.64
C ALA A 32 2.94 8.28 -5.18
N PRO A 33 3.21 8.35 -3.87
CA PRO A 33 4.56 8.11 -3.34
C PRO A 33 5.05 6.70 -3.66
N ILE A 34 6.36 6.52 -3.73
CA ILE A 34 6.97 5.19 -3.84
C ILE A 34 7.05 4.53 -2.47
N ILE A 35 7.24 3.21 -2.43
CA ILE A 35 7.18 2.44 -1.18
C ILE A 35 8.20 2.92 -0.14
N SER A 36 9.39 3.36 -0.56
CA SER A 36 10.43 3.85 0.35
C SER A 36 10.07 5.16 1.05
N GLU A 37 9.12 5.92 0.51
CA GLU A 37 8.61 7.15 1.12
C GLU A 37 7.48 6.84 2.12
N VAL A 38 6.70 5.78 1.88
CA VAL A 38 5.52 5.42 2.69
C VAL A 38 5.86 4.58 3.91
N VAL A 39 6.84 3.68 3.82
CA VAL A 39 7.18 2.76 4.92
C VAL A 39 7.51 3.49 6.23
N PRO A 40 8.31 4.58 6.23
CA PRO A 40 8.55 5.35 7.46
C PRO A 40 7.26 5.86 8.11
N ASP A 41 6.37 6.48 7.33
CA ASP A 41 5.09 7.01 7.83
C ASP A 41 4.18 5.90 8.38
N PHE A 42 4.18 4.73 7.75
CA PHE A 42 3.42 3.57 8.24
C PHE A 42 3.99 3.02 9.55
N LEU A 43 5.32 2.94 9.68
CA LEU A 43 5.99 2.52 10.92
C LEU A 43 5.70 3.50 12.07
N ASP A 44 5.73 4.80 11.78
CA ASP A 44 5.36 5.84 12.76
C ASP A 44 3.87 5.76 13.16
N PHE A 45 2.99 5.35 12.24
CA PHE A 45 1.58 5.14 12.53
C PHE A 45 1.33 3.93 13.45
N ILE A 46 2.01 2.80 13.22
CA ILE A 46 1.80 1.59 14.03
C ILE A 46 2.61 1.59 15.33
N GLN A 47 3.74 2.30 15.38
CA GLN A 47 4.66 2.32 16.52
C GLN A 47 4.98 0.89 17.02
N ASP A 48 5.01 0.68 18.34
CA ASP A 48 5.25 -0.61 18.97
C ASP A 48 3.96 -1.45 19.16
N ASN A 49 2.86 -1.12 18.46
CA ASN A 49 1.60 -1.83 18.61
C ASN A 49 1.62 -3.22 17.95
N ILE A 50 0.80 -4.13 18.49
CA ILE A 50 0.61 -5.47 17.91
C ILE A 50 -0.21 -5.33 16.61
N VAL A 51 0.37 -5.78 15.50
CA VAL A 51 -0.32 -5.82 14.20
C VAL A 51 -1.11 -7.12 14.07
N VAL A 52 -2.41 -7.00 13.82
CA VAL A 52 -3.31 -8.13 13.59
C VAL A 52 -3.84 -8.05 12.15
N ALA A 53 -3.62 -9.10 11.37
CA ALA A 53 -4.05 -9.19 9.96
C ALA A 53 -4.60 -10.57 9.63
N HIS A 54 -5.56 -10.62 8.70
CA HIS A 54 -6.02 -11.86 8.12
C HIS A 54 -5.06 -12.25 6.99
N ASN A 55 -4.35 -13.39 7.12
CA ASN A 55 -3.31 -13.86 6.20
C ASN A 55 -1.93 -13.16 6.34
N ALA A 56 -1.54 -12.77 7.56
CA ALA A 56 -0.29 -12.06 7.85
C ALA A 56 0.98 -12.67 7.21
N SER A 57 1.06 -14.00 7.03
CA SER A 57 2.20 -14.66 6.39
C SER A 57 2.43 -14.28 4.92
N PHE A 58 1.41 -13.77 4.23
CA PHE A 58 1.52 -13.28 2.86
C PHE A 58 1.94 -11.80 2.81
N ASP A 59 1.51 -11.02 3.80
CA ASP A 59 1.71 -9.56 3.84
C ASP A 59 3.05 -9.14 4.47
N LEU A 60 3.73 -10.05 5.19
CA LEU A 60 5.03 -9.82 5.87
C LEU A 60 6.23 -10.38 5.10
#